data_AF-A0A4Q5JAR7-F1
#
_entry.id   AF-A0A4Q5JAR7-F1
#
_cell.length_a   1.000
_cell.length_b   1.000
_cell.length_c   1.000
_cell.angle_alpha   90.00
_cell.angle_beta   90.00
_cell.angle_gamma   90.00
#
_symmetry.space_group_name_H-M   'P 1'
#
loop_
_entity.id
_entity.type
_entity.pdbx_description
1 polymer ?
#
loop_
_entity_poly.entity_id
_entity_poly.type
_entity_poly.pdbx_seq_one_letter_code
_entity_poly.pdbx_strand_id
1 'polypeptide(L)'
;FVEKEQKIQAFFSDVAGFSNTSRDFLETNGDNIIRLSNQGAEQLPLFAKYSPEYPCLLQSMVDWTPSMEQAYRGYTLHINLETIPKQPRGYDAGDSPVFDDKRGPMAPAECQAASSYSQANLPGTRYAPPMSDGVSRPVNKRVAPFSGSAAADAPSVDLTSGFAGTSSERAVVNAFAAPAMGVPSDDVPDVATLLLGPLARGTEVSVR
;
A
#
# COMPACT_ATOMS: atom_id res chain seq x y z
N PHE A 1 21.97 -55.36 35.08
CA PHE A 1 23.24 -54.68 34.73
C PHE A 1 23.36 -54.48 33.23
N VAL A 2 23.26 -55.53 32.41
CA VAL A 2 23.30 -55.47 30.92
C VAL A 2 22.33 -54.43 30.33
N GLU A 3 21.11 -54.35 30.83
CA GLU A 3 20.10 -53.40 30.31
C GLU A 3 20.44 -51.93 30.58
N LYS A 4 21.16 -51.63 31.68
CA LYS A 4 21.65 -50.28 31.97
C LYS A 4 22.82 -49.90 31.07
N GLU A 5 23.71 -50.86 30.81
CA GLU A 5 24.87 -50.68 29.94
C GLU A 5 24.47 -50.39 28.49
N GLN A 6 23.48 -51.14 27.97
CA GLN A 6 22.90 -50.90 26.64
C GLN A 6 22.26 -49.52 26.52
N LYS A 7 21.54 -49.06 27.56
CA LYS A 7 20.93 -47.71 27.57
C LYS A 7 21.98 -46.60 27.55
N ILE A 8 23.10 -46.79 28.26
CA ILE A 8 24.19 -45.81 28.28
C ILE A 8 24.92 -45.76 26.93
N GLN A 9 25.17 -46.91 26.30
CA GLN A 9 25.75 -46.97 24.96
C GLN A 9 24.84 -46.31 23.91
N ALA A 10 23.54 -46.58 23.96
CA ALA A 10 22.56 -45.95 23.07
C ALA A 10 22.58 -44.42 23.22
N PHE A 11 22.54 -43.92 24.47
CA PHE A 11 22.62 -42.48 24.74
C PHE A 11 23.89 -41.83 24.16
N PHE A 12 25.07 -42.44 24.33
CA PHE A 12 26.30 -41.89 23.77
C PHE A 12 26.32 -41.91 22.24
N SER A 13 25.77 -42.97 21.63
CA SER A 13 25.63 -43.05 20.18
C SER A 13 24.70 -41.96 19.65
N ASP A 14 23.59 -41.69 20.34
CA ASP A 14 22.63 -40.66 19.94
C ASP A 14 23.22 -39.26 20.06
N VAL A 15 23.93 -38.96 21.15
CA VAL A 15 24.62 -37.68 21.34
C VAL A 15 25.69 -37.47 20.26
N ALA A 16 26.45 -38.50 19.92
CA ALA A 16 27.45 -38.44 18.85
C ALA A 16 26.78 -38.22 17.48
N GLY A 17 25.69 -38.95 17.19
CA GLY A 17 24.90 -38.79 15.97
C GLY A 17 24.31 -37.38 15.83
N PHE A 18 23.72 -36.84 16.89
CA PHE A 18 23.24 -35.46 16.94
C PHE A 18 24.38 -34.45 16.73
N SER A 19 25.53 -34.67 17.35
CA SER A 19 26.69 -33.78 17.23
C SER A 19 27.24 -33.75 15.80
N ASN A 20 27.38 -34.91 15.17
CA ASN A 20 27.81 -35.00 13.77
C ASN A 20 26.79 -34.35 12.82
N THR A 21 25.50 -34.63 13.01
CA THR A 21 24.44 -34.02 12.18
C THR A 21 24.42 -32.49 12.32
N SER A 22 24.58 -31.99 13.55
CA SER A 22 24.63 -30.54 13.81
C SER A 22 25.87 -29.91 13.18
N ARG A 23 27.02 -30.59 13.26
CA ARG A 23 28.26 -30.17 12.59
C ARG A 23 28.07 -30.11 11.08
N ASP A 24 27.60 -31.18 10.45
CA ASP A 24 27.42 -31.26 9.00
C ASP A 24 26.43 -30.19 8.51
N PHE A 25 25.34 -29.98 9.25
CA PHE A 25 24.37 -28.92 8.96
C PHE A 25 25.03 -27.54 8.99
N LEU A 26 25.80 -27.22 10.04
CA LEU A 26 26.46 -25.93 10.18
C LEU A 26 27.61 -25.74 9.20
N GLU A 27 28.39 -26.77 8.87
CA GLU A 27 29.43 -26.69 7.84
C GLU A 27 28.82 -26.49 6.45
N THR A 28 27.70 -27.16 6.16
CA THR A 28 27.01 -27.03 4.86
C THR A 28 26.27 -25.69 4.71
N ASN A 29 25.71 -25.15 5.80
CA ASN A 29 24.81 -24.00 5.75
C ASN A 29 25.35 -22.74 6.46
N GLY A 30 26.52 -22.78 7.07
CA GLY A 30 27.07 -21.69 7.88
C GLY A 30 27.13 -20.37 7.13
N ASP A 31 27.64 -20.39 5.90
CA ASP A 31 27.70 -19.22 5.03
C ASP A 31 26.32 -18.66 4.67
N ASN A 32 25.32 -19.53 4.49
CA ASN A 32 23.93 -19.10 4.24
C ASN A 32 23.33 -18.43 5.47
N ILE A 33 23.57 -18.98 6.67
CA ILE A 33 23.10 -18.40 7.94
C ILE A 33 23.76 -17.03 8.17
N ILE A 34 25.07 -16.93 7.94
CA ILE A 34 25.82 -15.66 8.06
C ILE A 34 25.29 -14.64 7.06
N ARG A 35 25.09 -15.04 5.80
CA ARG A 35 24.56 -14.15 4.75
C ARG A 35 23.16 -13.65 5.09
N LEU A 36 22.27 -14.53 5.56
CA LEU A 36 20.92 -14.14 5.99
C LEU A 36 20.96 -13.18 7.19
N SER A 37 21.82 -13.45 8.17
CA SER A 37 22.01 -12.59 9.33
C SER A 37 22.48 -11.18 8.91
N ASN A 38 23.46 -11.10 8.00
CA ASN A 38 23.96 -9.83 7.49
C ASN A 38 22.88 -9.05 6.71
N GLN A 39 22.13 -9.72 5.84
CA GLN A 39 21.01 -9.09 5.12
C GLN A 39 19.90 -8.63 6.08
N GLY A 40 19.59 -9.44 7.09
CA GLY A 40 18.64 -9.09 8.15
C GLY A 40 19.10 -7.87 8.95
N ALA A 41 20.39 -7.76 9.26
CA ALA A 41 20.95 -6.62 9.98
C ALA A 41 20.79 -5.29 9.21
N GLU A 42 20.69 -5.31 7.89
CA GLU A 42 20.44 -4.12 7.07
C GLU A 42 18.94 -3.77 7.00
N GLN A 43 18.07 -4.77 6.90
CA GLN A 43 16.63 -4.56 6.67
C GLN A 43 15.82 -4.38 7.97
N LEU A 44 16.12 -5.18 9.00
CA LEU A 44 15.37 -5.18 10.26
C LEU A 44 15.37 -3.85 10.99
N PRO A 45 16.43 -3.01 10.97
CA PRO A 45 16.37 -1.69 11.57
C PRO A 45 15.33 -0.77 10.91
N LEU A 46 15.12 -0.89 9.61
CA LEU A 46 14.08 -0.14 8.91
C LEU A 46 12.69 -0.60 9.35
N PHE A 47 12.45 -1.91 9.39
CA PHE A 47 11.19 -2.45 9.89
C PHE A 47 10.98 -2.09 11.36
N ALA A 48 11.99 -2.15 12.21
CA ALA A 48 11.90 -1.75 13.61
C ALA A 48 11.61 -0.26 13.77
N LYS A 49 12.14 0.59 12.88
CA LYS A 49 11.85 2.03 12.86
C LYS A 49 10.38 2.31 12.57
N TYR A 50 9.79 1.64 11.56
CA TYR A 50 8.42 1.91 11.12
C TYR A 50 7.34 1.01 11.74
N SER A 51 7.70 -0.13 12.35
CA SER A 51 6.72 -1.05 12.96
C SER A 51 5.81 -0.45 14.04
N PRO A 52 6.23 0.57 14.83
CA PRO A 52 5.34 1.23 15.78
C PRO A 52 4.17 1.99 15.13
N GLU A 53 4.19 2.21 13.81
CA GLU A 53 3.08 2.85 13.10
C GLU A 53 1.89 1.90 12.92
N TYR A 54 2.11 0.59 12.81
CA TYR A 54 1.01 -0.36 12.55
C TYR A 54 -0.07 -0.33 13.63
N PRO A 55 0.25 -0.41 14.95
CA PRO A 55 -0.76 -0.27 15.98
C PRO A 55 -1.52 1.06 15.91
N CYS A 56 -0.81 2.16 15.59
CA CYS A 56 -1.44 3.46 15.44
C CYS A 56 -2.43 3.47 14.27
N LEU A 57 -2.01 3.00 13.09
CA LEU A 57 -2.84 2.97 11.89
C LEU A 57 -4.08 2.10 12.10
N LEU A 58 -3.89 0.88 12.60
CA LEU A 58 -4.97 -0.07 12.80
C LEU A 58 -5.96 0.43 13.86
N GLN A 59 -5.48 1.04 14.95
CA GLN A 59 -6.35 1.64 15.96
C GLN A 59 -7.13 2.83 15.38
N SER A 60 -6.48 3.71 14.62
CA SER A 60 -7.16 4.84 13.96
C SER A 60 -8.25 4.38 12.98
N MET A 61 -8.05 3.27 12.27
CA MET A 61 -9.09 2.70 11.40
C MET A 61 -10.32 2.24 12.20
N VAL A 62 -10.11 1.60 13.35
CA VAL A 62 -11.20 1.20 14.25
C VAL A 62 -11.91 2.43 14.80
N ASP A 63 -11.16 3.40 15.32
CA ASP A 63 -11.68 4.63 15.94
C ASP A 63 -12.45 5.51 14.94
N TRP A 64 -12.15 5.41 13.64
CA TRP A 64 -12.82 6.18 12.59
C TRP A 64 -14.15 5.57 12.13
N THR A 65 -14.43 4.30 12.47
CA THR A 65 -15.66 3.58 12.08
C THR A 65 -16.94 4.37 12.37
N PRO A 66 -17.16 4.95 13.56
CA PRO A 66 -18.39 5.71 13.84
C PRO A 66 -18.55 6.95 12.95
N SER A 67 -17.45 7.58 12.57
CA SER A 67 -17.49 8.73 11.65
C SER A 67 -17.87 8.28 10.24
N MET A 68 -17.38 7.12 9.79
CA MET A 68 -17.73 6.54 8.50
C MET A 68 -19.21 6.12 8.45
N GLU A 69 -19.72 5.52 9.52
CA GLU A 69 -21.15 5.19 9.66
C GLU A 69 -22.03 6.44 9.56
N GLN A 70 -21.64 7.55 10.20
CA GLN A 70 -22.36 8.82 10.09
C GLN A 70 -22.25 9.45 8.70
N ALA A 71 -21.10 9.30 8.03
CA ALA A 71 -20.89 9.79 6.67
C ALA A 71 -21.76 9.05 5.66
N TYR A 72 -22.04 7.76 5.86
CA TYR A 72 -22.89 6.94 4.98
C TYR A 72 -24.30 6.68 5.52
N ARG A 73 -24.75 7.47 6.51
CA ARG A 73 -26.05 7.27 7.16
C ARG A 73 -27.19 7.21 6.14
N GLY A 74 -28.07 6.22 6.31
CA GLY A 74 -29.20 6.01 5.41
C GLY A 74 -28.79 5.63 3.98
N TYR A 75 -27.66 4.93 3.81
CA TYR A 75 -27.11 4.52 2.52
C TYR A 75 -26.83 5.69 1.55
N THR A 76 -26.61 6.88 2.10
CA THR A 76 -26.32 8.10 1.34
C THR A 76 -25.04 8.72 1.89
N LEU A 77 -24.17 9.22 1.03
CA LEU A 77 -22.95 9.92 1.43
C LEU A 77 -23.28 11.37 1.84
N HIS A 78 -22.83 11.76 3.03
CA HIS A 78 -23.01 13.10 3.60
C HIS A 78 -21.64 13.74 3.80
N ILE A 79 -21.26 14.59 2.85
CA ILE A 79 -19.98 15.30 2.85
C ILE A 79 -20.22 16.80 2.70
N ASN A 80 -19.34 17.58 3.31
CA ASN A 80 -19.22 19.00 3.00
C ASN A 80 -18.15 19.16 1.92
N LEU A 81 -18.57 19.45 0.69
CA LEU A 81 -17.64 19.75 -0.40
C LEU A 81 -17.34 21.25 -0.40
N GLU A 82 -16.20 21.63 0.16
CA GLU A 82 -15.69 23.00 0.09
C GLU A 82 -14.75 23.12 -1.11
N THR A 83 -15.20 23.83 -2.14
CA THR A 83 -14.35 24.17 -3.29
C THR A 83 -13.72 25.54 -3.08
N ILE A 84 -12.47 25.70 -3.51
CA ILE A 84 -11.83 27.01 -3.55
C ILE A 84 -12.30 27.70 -4.84
N PRO A 85 -12.96 28.86 -4.77
CA PRO A 85 -13.61 29.46 -5.94
C PRO A 85 -12.63 29.96 -7.01
N LYS A 86 -11.34 30.12 -6.69
CA LYS A 86 -10.27 30.53 -7.62
C LYS A 86 -8.96 29.84 -7.29
N GLN A 87 -8.44 29.02 -8.19
CA GLN A 87 -7.01 28.68 -8.16
C GLN A 87 -6.21 29.95 -8.47
N PRO A 88 -5.26 30.36 -7.60
CA PRO A 88 -4.63 31.67 -7.71
C PRO A 88 -3.68 31.79 -8.91
N ARG A 89 -3.17 30.67 -9.45
CA ARG A 89 -2.26 30.63 -10.61
C ARG A 89 -2.17 29.22 -11.20
N GLY A 90 -1.75 29.10 -12.46
CA GLY A 90 -1.45 27.82 -13.10
C GLY A 90 -0.12 27.19 -12.64
N TYR A 91 0.05 25.89 -12.90
CA TYR A 91 1.32 25.20 -12.67
C TYR A 91 2.42 25.68 -13.62
N ASP A 92 3.64 25.77 -13.11
CA ASP A 92 4.84 26.10 -13.90
C ASP A 92 5.96 25.07 -13.68
N ALA A 93 7.08 25.22 -14.39
CA ALA A 93 8.23 24.32 -14.28
C ALA A 93 8.84 24.26 -12.87
N GLY A 94 8.61 25.27 -12.02
CA GLY A 94 9.02 25.30 -10.62
C GLY A 94 8.09 24.52 -9.68
N ASP A 95 7.00 23.94 -10.19
CA ASP A 95 6.10 23.02 -9.45
C ASP A 95 6.47 21.54 -9.63
N SER A 96 7.62 21.23 -10.25
CA SER A 96 8.08 19.84 -10.37
C SER A 96 8.23 19.19 -8.99
N PRO A 97 7.67 17.99 -8.78
CA PRO A 97 7.71 17.32 -7.49
C PRO A 97 9.15 16.91 -7.16
N VAL A 98 9.54 17.16 -5.92
CA VAL A 98 10.81 16.69 -5.36
C VAL A 98 10.51 15.71 -4.22
N PHE A 99 11.17 14.55 -4.22
CA PHE A 99 11.05 13.53 -3.17
C PHE A 99 12.10 13.73 -2.06
N ASP A 100 12.17 14.94 -1.51
CA ASP A 100 13.19 15.31 -0.52
C ASP A 100 12.66 15.21 0.92
N ASP A 101 11.44 14.74 1.11
CA ASP A 101 10.92 14.48 2.45
C ASP A 101 11.67 13.30 3.11
N LYS A 102 12.30 13.58 4.25
CA LYS A 102 13.05 12.59 5.06
C LYS A 102 12.41 12.36 6.42
N ARG A 103 11.15 12.80 6.62
CA ARG A 103 10.45 12.58 7.89
C ARG A 103 10.38 11.08 8.18
N GLY A 104 10.64 10.76 9.44
CA GLY A 104 10.55 9.39 9.94
C GLY A 104 9.10 8.99 10.21
N PRO A 105 8.91 7.89 10.95
CA PRO A 105 7.58 7.44 11.30
C PRO A 105 6.81 8.50 12.10
N MET A 106 5.47 8.52 11.93
CA MET A 106 4.59 9.39 12.70
C MET A 106 4.74 9.14 14.20
N ALA A 107 4.74 10.21 15.00
CA ALA A 107 4.72 10.05 16.44
C ALA A 107 3.35 9.48 16.87
N PRO A 108 3.28 8.60 17.90
CA PRO A 108 2.01 8.04 18.35
C PRO A 108 0.92 9.09 18.69
N ALA A 109 1.35 10.24 19.24
CA ALA A 109 0.46 11.36 19.54
C ALA A 109 -0.14 12.04 18.29
N GLU A 110 0.52 11.94 17.13
CA GLU A 110 0.03 12.49 15.87
C GLU A 110 -1.07 11.58 15.28
N CYS A 111 -0.98 10.28 15.46
CA CYS A 111 -2.00 9.34 14.98
C CYS A 111 -3.37 9.51 15.66
N GLN A 112 -3.37 9.85 16.94
CA GLN A 112 -4.59 9.86 17.76
C GLN A 112 -5.41 11.15 17.66
N ALA A 113 -4.88 12.21 17.02
CA ALA A 113 -5.60 13.49 17.02
C ALA A 113 -6.75 13.56 15.99
N ALA A 114 -6.94 12.54 15.14
CA ALA A 114 -8.02 12.50 14.15
C ALA A 114 -9.42 12.72 14.78
N SER A 115 -9.64 12.15 15.96
CA SER A 115 -10.90 12.25 16.72
C SER A 115 -11.21 13.67 17.22
N SER A 116 -10.22 14.56 17.25
CA SER A 116 -10.40 15.94 17.71
C SER A 116 -10.90 16.90 16.61
N TYR A 117 -11.05 16.42 15.37
CA TYR A 117 -11.41 17.26 14.23
C TYR A 117 -12.88 17.15 13.83
N SER A 118 -13.40 18.25 13.28
CA SER A 118 -14.75 18.34 12.73
C SER A 118 -14.81 19.44 11.67
N GLN A 119 -15.97 19.65 11.03
CA GLN A 119 -16.15 20.80 10.14
C GLN A 119 -15.90 22.14 10.86
N ALA A 120 -16.23 22.22 12.15
CA ALA A 120 -16.00 23.41 12.98
C ALA A 120 -14.56 23.50 13.52
N ASN A 121 -13.81 22.40 13.51
CA ASN A 121 -12.43 22.31 13.95
C ASN A 121 -11.61 21.53 12.93
N LEU A 122 -11.30 22.18 11.81
CA LEU A 122 -10.53 21.54 10.74
C LEU A 122 -9.12 21.18 11.25
N PRO A 123 -8.54 20.06 10.79
CA PRO A 123 -7.15 19.75 11.10
C PRO A 123 -6.27 20.88 10.57
N GLY A 124 -5.41 21.42 11.45
CA GLY A 124 -4.43 22.43 11.08
C GLY A 124 -3.43 21.92 10.04
N THR A 125 -2.49 22.78 9.60
CA THR A 125 -1.40 22.42 8.68
C THR A 125 -0.49 21.30 9.20
N ARG A 126 -0.69 20.83 10.43
CA ARG A 126 0.04 19.73 11.07
C ARG A 126 -0.19 18.35 10.41
N TYR A 127 -1.33 18.11 9.76
CA TYR A 127 -1.66 16.81 9.11
C TYR A 127 -1.40 16.75 7.62
N ALA A 128 -1.20 17.90 6.98
CA ALA A 128 -0.41 18.00 5.77
C ALA A 128 0.84 18.83 6.12
N PRO A 129 1.71 18.30 7.01
CA PRO A 129 2.87 19.04 7.46
C PRO A 129 3.68 19.44 6.23
N PRO A 130 4.30 20.63 6.21
CA PRO A 130 5.02 21.13 5.04
C PRO A 130 5.99 20.05 4.58
N MET A 131 5.70 19.49 3.41
CA MET A 131 6.51 18.43 2.81
C MET A 131 7.64 19.11 2.05
N SER A 132 8.83 18.52 2.06
CA SER A 132 9.90 18.94 1.15
C SER A 132 9.57 18.41 -0.24
N ASP A 133 8.59 19.04 -0.88
CA ASP A 133 8.04 18.67 -2.19
C ASP A 133 8.65 19.50 -3.34
N GLY A 134 9.65 20.32 -3.04
CA GLY A 134 10.31 21.21 -4.00
C GLY A 134 9.62 22.56 -4.20
N VAL A 135 8.40 22.73 -3.67
CA VAL A 135 7.63 23.97 -3.82
C VAL A 135 7.63 24.74 -2.50
N SER A 136 8.64 25.61 -2.33
CA SER A 136 8.87 26.41 -1.12
C SER A 136 8.13 27.75 -1.09
N ARG A 137 7.49 28.14 -2.22
CA ARG A 137 6.69 29.38 -2.31
C ARG A 137 5.24 29.15 -1.88
N PRO A 138 4.58 30.16 -1.27
CA PRO A 138 3.17 30.07 -0.89
C PRO A 138 2.30 29.95 -2.15
N VAL A 139 1.91 28.73 -2.51
CA VAL A 139 0.95 28.49 -3.60
C VAL A 139 -0.49 28.34 -3.11
N ASN A 140 -0.77 28.77 -1.87
CA ASN A 140 -2.04 28.51 -1.18
C ASN A 140 -2.38 27.00 -1.22
N LYS A 141 -1.39 26.16 -0.86
CA LYS A 141 -1.45 24.68 -0.94
C LYS A 141 -2.59 24.11 -0.09
N ARG A 142 -3.69 23.78 -0.74
CA ARG A 142 -4.64 22.72 -0.37
C ARG A 142 -5.56 22.47 -1.57
N VAL A 143 -5.15 21.66 -2.55
CA VAL A 143 -6.11 21.13 -3.55
C VAL A 143 -5.54 19.94 -4.33
N ALA A 144 -6.35 18.88 -4.41
CA ALA A 144 -6.43 18.03 -5.60
C ALA A 144 -7.55 18.60 -6.50
N PRO A 145 -7.37 18.68 -7.82
CA PRO A 145 -8.42 19.16 -8.72
C PRO A 145 -9.59 18.17 -8.78
N PHE A 146 -10.81 18.62 -8.45
CA PHE A 146 -12.04 17.92 -8.79
C PHE A 146 -12.86 18.78 -9.75
N SER A 147 -13.10 18.27 -10.95
CA SER A 147 -14.03 18.85 -11.92
C SER A 147 -15.38 18.15 -11.76
N GLY A 148 -16.28 18.77 -11.00
CA GLY A 148 -17.68 18.37 -10.87
C GLY A 148 -18.58 19.33 -11.63
N SER A 149 -19.01 18.92 -12.83
CA SER A 149 -20.18 19.37 -13.61
C SER A 149 -20.52 20.88 -13.64
N ALA A 150 -20.04 21.57 -14.69
CA ALA A 150 -20.75 22.58 -15.52
C ALA A 150 -19.80 23.66 -16.07
N ALA A 151 -18.89 23.28 -16.96
CA ALA A 151 -18.35 24.19 -17.96
C ALA A 151 -18.21 23.40 -19.25
N ALA A 152 -19.01 23.73 -20.25
CA ALA A 152 -19.16 22.96 -21.49
C ALA A 152 -17.88 22.90 -22.35
N ASP A 153 -16.79 23.58 -21.97
CA ASP A 153 -15.57 23.71 -22.78
C ASP A 153 -14.25 23.54 -21.97
N ALA A 154 -14.30 23.00 -20.75
CA ALA A 154 -13.07 22.66 -20.01
C ALA A 154 -12.71 21.18 -20.24
N PRO A 155 -11.42 20.83 -20.51
CA PRO A 155 -11.03 19.42 -20.60
C PRO A 155 -11.32 18.74 -19.26
N SER A 156 -12.34 17.89 -19.26
CA SER A 156 -12.71 17.06 -18.12
C SER A 156 -11.53 16.19 -17.74
N VAL A 157 -11.09 16.25 -16.48
CA VAL A 157 -10.25 15.20 -15.91
C VAL A 157 -11.12 13.95 -15.83
N ASP A 158 -10.90 13.02 -16.74
CA ASP A 158 -11.52 11.71 -16.69
C ASP A 158 -10.91 10.93 -15.51
N LEU A 159 -11.67 10.85 -14.41
CA LEU A 159 -11.31 10.03 -13.24
C LEU A 159 -11.63 8.55 -13.46
N THR A 160 -12.23 8.20 -14.60
CA THR A 160 -12.24 6.82 -15.07
C THR A 160 -10.85 6.53 -15.65
N SER A 161 -10.36 5.31 -15.55
CA SER A 161 -9.03 4.93 -16.05
C SER A 161 -9.04 4.79 -17.59
N GLY A 162 -9.66 5.76 -18.28
CA GLY A 162 -10.10 5.66 -19.67
C GLY A 162 -11.15 4.56 -19.85
N PHE A 163 -10.96 3.71 -20.86
CA PHE A 163 -11.86 2.59 -21.15
C PHE A 163 -11.79 1.44 -20.11
N ALA A 164 -10.98 1.56 -19.07
CA ALA A 164 -10.82 0.51 -18.08
C ALA A 164 -12.13 0.21 -17.31
N GLY A 165 -12.53 -1.05 -17.27
CA GLY A 165 -13.77 -1.54 -16.68
C GLY A 165 -15.03 -1.23 -17.50
N THR A 166 -14.92 -0.61 -18.67
CA THR A 166 -16.08 -0.28 -19.52
C THR A 166 -16.64 -1.50 -20.25
N SER A 167 -17.88 -1.41 -20.70
CA SER A 167 -18.51 -2.45 -21.52
C SER A 167 -17.77 -2.69 -22.84
N SER A 168 -17.14 -1.65 -23.41
CA SER A 168 -16.32 -1.77 -24.62
C SER A 168 -14.99 -2.48 -24.37
N GLU A 169 -14.29 -2.22 -23.26
CA GLU A 169 -13.09 -3.00 -22.90
C GLU A 169 -13.44 -4.46 -22.61
N ARG A 170 -14.53 -4.70 -21.87
CA ARG A 170 -15.02 -6.04 -21.58
C ARG A 170 -15.33 -6.82 -22.86
N ALA A 171 -15.95 -6.21 -23.87
CA ALA A 171 -16.21 -6.87 -25.14
C ALA A 171 -14.91 -7.31 -25.85
N VAL A 172 -13.87 -6.49 -25.81
CA VAL A 172 -12.56 -6.82 -26.37
C VAL A 172 -11.88 -7.93 -25.58
N VAL A 173 -11.82 -7.82 -24.25
CA VAL A 173 -11.20 -8.85 -23.39
C VAL A 173 -11.93 -10.19 -23.52
N ASN A 174 -13.26 -10.16 -23.56
CA ASN A 174 -14.08 -11.36 -23.72
C ASN A 174 -13.83 -12.04 -25.08
N ALA A 175 -13.67 -11.28 -26.16
CA ALA A 175 -13.34 -11.84 -27.47
C ALA A 175 -11.99 -12.59 -27.48
N PHE A 176 -11.02 -12.15 -26.68
CA PHE A 176 -9.73 -12.84 -26.54
C PHE A 176 -9.75 -13.98 -25.52
N ALA A 177 -10.50 -13.85 -24.43
CA ALA A 177 -10.55 -14.84 -23.36
C ALA A 177 -11.49 -16.03 -23.68
N ALA A 178 -12.55 -15.81 -24.45
CA ALA A 178 -13.54 -16.82 -24.82
C ALA A 178 -12.94 -18.09 -25.44
N PRO A 179 -12.03 -18.02 -26.44
CA PRO A 179 -11.41 -19.21 -27.02
C PRO A 179 -10.60 -20.04 -26.00
N ALA A 180 -9.93 -19.37 -25.05
CA ALA A 180 -9.14 -20.04 -24.01
C ALA A 180 -10.03 -20.73 -22.96
N MET A 181 -11.24 -20.22 -22.72
CA MET A 181 -12.18 -20.77 -21.75
C MET A 181 -13.24 -21.69 -22.38
N GLY A 182 -13.32 -21.77 -23.71
CA GLY A 182 -14.28 -22.63 -24.42
C GLY A 182 -15.74 -22.20 -24.26
N VAL A 183 -15.99 -20.94 -23.94
CA VAL A 183 -17.33 -20.36 -23.75
C VAL A 183 -17.60 -19.25 -24.78
N PRO A 184 -18.87 -18.94 -25.11
CA PRO A 184 -19.21 -17.76 -25.89
C PRO A 184 -18.66 -16.47 -25.25
N SER A 185 -18.37 -15.44 -26.06
CA SER A 185 -17.89 -14.14 -25.56
C SER A 185 -18.82 -13.48 -24.55
N ASP A 186 -20.12 -13.74 -24.65
CA ASP A 186 -21.14 -13.16 -23.79
C ASP A 186 -21.25 -13.89 -22.44
N ASP A 187 -20.68 -15.11 -22.35
CA ASP A 187 -20.65 -15.96 -21.16
C ASP A 187 -19.29 -15.89 -20.43
N VAL A 188 -18.36 -15.05 -20.90
CA VAL A 188 -17.08 -14.83 -20.22
C VAL A 188 -17.32 -14.09 -18.90
N PRO A 189 -16.87 -14.63 -17.75
CA PRO A 189 -17.04 -13.97 -16.45
C PRO A 189 -16.34 -12.61 -16.37
N ASP A 190 -16.97 -11.63 -15.70
CA ASP A 190 -16.45 -10.26 -15.54
C ASP A 190 -15.06 -10.21 -14.87
N VAL A 191 -14.70 -11.23 -14.06
CA VAL A 191 -13.37 -11.35 -13.45
C VAL A 191 -12.25 -11.51 -14.48
N ALA A 192 -12.54 -12.04 -15.68
CA ALA A 192 -11.58 -12.12 -16.77
C ALA A 192 -11.11 -10.73 -17.20
N THR A 193 -12.01 -9.74 -17.24
CA THR A 193 -11.66 -8.34 -17.54
C THR A 193 -10.78 -7.73 -16.45
N LEU A 194 -11.00 -8.07 -15.18
CA LEU A 194 -10.16 -7.61 -14.07
C LEU A 194 -8.74 -8.19 -14.11
N LEU A 195 -8.59 -9.45 -14.53
CA LEU A 195 -7.29 -10.14 -14.56
C LEU A 195 -6.50 -9.85 -15.84
N LEU A 196 -7.16 -9.81 -16.99
CA LEU A 196 -6.52 -9.67 -18.30
C LEU A 196 -6.46 -8.23 -18.80
N GLY A 197 -7.38 -7.36 -18.37
CA GLY A 197 -7.42 -5.96 -18.76
C GLY A 197 -6.11 -5.20 -18.45
N PRO A 198 -5.48 -5.38 -17.26
CA PRO A 198 -4.18 -4.78 -16.97
C PRO A 198 -3.04 -5.32 -17.87
N LEU A 199 -3.04 -6.61 -18.19
CA LEU A 199 -2.03 -7.23 -19.06
C LEU A 199 -2.12 -6.72 -20.51
N ALA A 200 -3.33 -6.59 -21.04
CA ALA A 200 -3.58 -6.06 -22.38
C ALA A 200 -3.19 -4.58 -22.53
N ARG A 201 -3.17 -3.82 -21.42
CA ARG A 201 -2.76 -2.42 -21.38
C ARG A 201 -1.25 -2.21 -21.27
N GLY A 202 -0.46 -3.28 -21.16
CA GLY A 202 1.00 -3.22 -21.24
C GLY A 202 1.65 -2.50 -20.06
N THR A 203 1.60 -3.10 -18.87
CA THR A 203 2.39 -2.62 -17.72
C THR A 203 3.73 -3.35 -17.66
N GLU A 204 4.70 -2.93 -18.48
CA GLU A 204 6.09 -3.35 -18.28
C GLU A 204 6.66 -2.58 -17.08
N VAL A 205 7.10 -3.31 -16.05
CA VAL A 205 7.89 -2.73 -14.94
C VAL A 205 9.33 -3.18 -15.14
N SER A 206 10.18 -2.33 -15.71
CA SER A 206 11.62 -2.56 -15.71
C SER A 206 12.18 -2.19 -14.34
N VAL A 207 12.58 -3.19 -13.55
CA VAL A 207 13.44 -2.96 -12.39
C VAL A 207 14.87 -2.93 -12.90
N ARG A 208 15.55 -1.79 -12.72
CA ARG A 208 17.00 -1.68 -12.87
C ARG A 208 17.64 -1.54 -11.50
#